data_AF-A0A6B9FGZ6-F1
#
_entry.id   AF-A0A6B9FGZ6-F1
#
_cell.length_a   1.000
_cell.length_b   1.000
_cell.length_c   1.000
_cell.angle_alpha   90.00
_cell.angle_beta   90.00
_cell.angle_gamma   90.00
#
_symmetry.space_group_name_H-M   'P 1'
#
loop_
_entity.id
_entity.type
_entity.pdbx_description
1 polymer ?
#
loop_
_entity_poly.entity_id
_entity_poly.type
_entity_poly.pdbx_seq_one_letter_code
_entity_poly.pdbx_strand_id
1 'polypeptide(L)' 'MTGGTRHDHRPAADICRENGWGVGTRLIGDAGLGPTVICITALGTRVMLARMISHDGAPVAYCDAQAWSLGAREWCRISE' A
#
# COMPACT_ATOMS: atom_id res chain seq x y z
N MET A 1 -16.29 -10.36 -4.63
CA MET A 1 -15.03 -11.06 -4.97
C MET A 1 -13.89 -10.07 -4.71
N THR A 2 -13.24 -10.18 -3.56
CA THR A 2 -12.02 -9.42 -3.26
C THR A 2 -10.88 -10.09 -4.04
N GLY A 3 -10.64 -9.64 -5.27
CA GLY A 3 -9.44 -10.01 -6.00
C GLY A 3 -8.24 -9.41 -5.29
N GLY A 4 -7.24 -10.23 -4.96
CA GLY A 4 -5.99 -9.76 -4.38
C GLY A 4 -5.27 -8.79 -5.31
N THR A 5 -4.49 -7.87 -4.76
CA THR A 5 -3.77 -6.86 -5.54
C THR A 5 -2.55 -7.40 -6.28
N ARG A 6 -2.10 -8.62 -5.97
CA ARG A 6 -0.92 -9.22 -6.58
C ARG A 6 -1.17 -9.51 -8.06
N HIS A 7 -0.21 -9.15 -8.90
CA HIS A 7 -0.32 -9.18 -10.37
C HIS A 7 -1.39 -8.24 -10.95
N ASP A 8 -1.95 -7.33 -10.13
CA ASP A 8 -2.79 -6.25 -10.62
C ASP A 8 -1.92 -5.13 -11.19
N HIS A 9 -1.92 -5.00 -12.51
CA HIS A 9 -1.16 -3.99 -13.25
C HIS A 9 -1.93 -2.67 -13.43
N ARG A 10 -3.13 -2.56 -12.85
CA ARG A 10 -3.90 -1.32 -12.88
C ARG A 10 -3.19 -0.22 -12.10
N PRO A 11 -3.49 1.06 -12.41
CA PRO A 11 -3.01 2.17 -11.60
C PRO A 11 -3.37 1.97 -10.13
N ALA A 12 -2.40 2.19 -9.24
CA ALA A 12 -2.59 2.00 -7.80
C ALA A 12 -3.79 2.79 -7.27
N ALA A 13 -4.02 3.99 -7.84
CA ALA A 13 -5.14 4.81 -7.42
C ALA A 13 -6.52 4.18 -7.70
N ASP A 14 -6.66 3.38 -8.76
CA ASP A 14 -7.93 2.72 -9.10
C ASP A 14 -8.19 1.54 -8.16
N ILE A 15 -7.15 0.75 -7.88
CA ILE A 15 -7.20 -0.33 -6.89
C ILE A 15 -7.58 0.23 -5.51
N CYS A 16 -6.98 1.35 -5.10
CA CYS A 16 -7.32 2.02 -3.85
C CYS A 16 -8.80 2.44 -3.81
N ARG A 17 -9.32 3.06 -4.87
CA ARG A 17 -10.73 3.50 -4.94
C ARG A 17 -11.69 2.32 -4.82
N GLU A 18 -11.44 1.24 -5.54
CA GLU A 18 -12.29 0.04 -5.52
C GLU A 18 -12.34 -0.62 -4.14
N ASN A 19 -11.23 -0.60 -3.41
CA ASN A 19 -11.13 -1.18 -2.08
C ASN A 19 -11.49 -0.19 -0.95
N GLY A 20 -11.88 1.04 -1.28
CA GLY A 20 -12.20 2.09 -0.31
C GLY A 20 -10.97 2.55 0.51
N TRP A 21 -9.77 2.41 -0.04
CA TRP A 21 -8.53 2.86 0.57
C TRP A 21 -8.22 4.30 0.15
N GLY A 22 -8.06 5.17 1.15
CA GLY A 22 -7.74 6.59 0.95
C GLY A 22 -6.60 7.06 1.86
N VAL A 23 -6.35 8.37 1.87
CA VAL A 23 -5.35 8.98 2.76
C VAL A 23 -5.59 8.56 4.21
N GLY A 24 -4.53 8.18 4.92
CA GLY A 24 -4.56 7.64 6.27
C GLY A 24 -4.76 6.13 6.36
N THR A 25 -5.16 5.47 5.26
CA THR A 25 -5.31 4.01 5.25
C THR A 25 -3.93 3.36 5.41
N ARG A 26 -3.82 2.45 6.37
CA ARG A 26 -2.66 1.58 6.53
C ARG A 26 -2.85 0.28 5.80
N LEU A 27 -1.86 -0.10 5.01
CA LEU A 27 -1.83 -1.34 4.25
C LEU A 27 -0.64 -2.17 4.70
N ILE A 28 -0.85 -3.48 4.83
CA ILE A 28 0.21 -4.47 5.03
C ILE A 28 0.32 -5.35 3.80
N GLY A 29 1.54 -5.65 3.37
CA GLY A 29 1.79 -6.58 2.27
C GLY A 29 3.18 -7.19 2.35
N ASP A 30 3.31 -8.43 1.88
CA ASP A 30 4.56 -9.20 1.93
C ASP A 30 4.93 -9.69 0.53
N ALA A 31 6.16 -9.41 0.11
CA ALA A 31 6.73 -9.85 -1.17
C ALA A 31 7.67 -11.06 -1.04
N GLY A 32 7.70 -11.72 0.13
CA GLY A 32 8.61 -12.80 0.47
C GLY A 32 9.88 -12.35 1.20
N LEU A 33 9.93 -11.09 1.65
CA LEU A 33 11.07 -10.50 2.38
C LEU A 33 10.65 -9.95 3.75
N GLY A 34 9.42 -10.24 4.18
CA GLY A 34 8.85 -9.75 5.42
C GLY A 34 7.75 -8.71 5.19
N PRO A 35 6.82 -8.58 6.15
CA PRO A 35 5.67 -7.71 6.03
C PRO A 35 6.09 -6.24 5.97
N THR A 36 5.58 -5.53 4.98
CA THR A 36 5.75 -4.09 4.81
C THR A 36 4.45 -3.40 5.17
N VAL A 37 4.51 -2.43 6.08
CA VAL A 37 3.36 -1.57 6.42
C VAL A 37 3.59 -0.20 5.81
N ILE A 38 2.61 0.28 5.04
CA ILE A 38 2.61 1.62 4.46
C ILE A 38 1.36 2.38 4.90
N CYS A 39 1.45 3.70 4.92
CA CYS A 39 0.31 4.60 5.14
C CYS A 39 0.15 5.51 3.93
N ILE A 40 -1.05 5.50 3.33
CA ILE A 40 -1.38 6.34 2.18
C ILE A 40 -1.37 7.80 2.61
N THR A 41 -0.61 8.63 1.92
CA THR A 41 -0.52 10.08 2.20
C THR A 41 -1.16 10.92 1.11
N ALA A 42 -1.22 10.43 -0.13
CA ALA A 42 -1.94 11.09 -1.21
C ALA A 42 -2.47 10.08 -2.25
N LEU A 43 -3.59 10.41 -2.87
CA LEU A 43 -4.19 9.63 -3.93
C LEU A 43 -4.46 10.53 -5.14
N GLY A 44 -3.67 10.35 -6.20
CA GLY A 44 -3.85 11.04 -7.47
C GLY A 44 -4.82 10.31 -8.39
N THR A 45 -4.86 10.68 -9.67
CA THR A 45 -5.71 9.99 -10.67
C THR A 45 -5.23 8.58 -10.96
N ARG A 46 -3.92 8.38 -11.12
CA ARG A 46 -3.28 7.07 -11.40
C ARG A 46 -2.31 6.61 -10.31
N VAL A 47 -1.67 7.56 -9.64
CA VAL A 47 -0.58 7.32 -8.68
C VAL A 47 -1.11 7.39 -7.25
N MET A 48 -0.61 6.51 -6.39
CA MET A 48 -0.75 6.59 -4.94
C MET A 48 0.60 6.95 -4.32
N LEU A 49 0.62 7.92 -3.41
CA LEU A 49 1.77 8.16 -2.53
C LEU A 49 1.52 7.56 -1.15
N ALA A 50 2.53 6.91 -0.62
CA ALA A 50 2.50 6.38 0.74
C ALA A 50 3.89 6.44 1.37
N ARG A 51 3.92 6.60 2.69
CA ARG A 51 5.14 6.43 3.49
C ARG A 51 5.21 5.03 4.07
N MET A 52 6.41 4.48 4.14
CA MET A 52 6.64 3.23 4.88
C MET A 52 6.61 3.51 6.38
N ILE A 53 5.90 2.68 7.13
CA ILE A 53 5.79 2.75 8.59
C ILE A 53 6.72 1.72 9.23
N SER A 54 6.71 0.49 8.70
CA SER A 54 7.58 -0.58 9.16
C SER A 54 7.86 -1.57 8.04
N HIS A 55 8.97 -2.29 8.18
CA HIS A 55 9.33 -3.42 7.34
C HIS A 55 9.93 -4.51 8.23
N ASP A 56 9.43 -5.74 8.08
CA ASP A 56 9.86 -6.90 8.88
C ASP A 56 9.82 -6.64 10.40
N GLY A 57 8.74 -6.00 10.86
CA GLY A 57 8.53 -5.62 12.26
C GLY A 57 9.39 -4.44 12.75
N ALA A 58 10.39 -3.99 11.99
CA ALA A 58 11.21 -2.84 12.33
C ALA A 58 10.55 -1.53 11.87
N PRO A 59 10.42 -0.51 12.74
CA PRO A 59 9.89 0.79 12.36
C PRO A 59 10.86 1.52 11.42
N VAL A 60 10.33 2.22 10.42
CA VAL A 60 11.12 3.02 9.48
C VAL A 60 10.90 4.50 9.78
N ALA A 61 11.93 5.15 10.35
CA ALA A 61 11.82 6.53 10.84
C ALA A 61 11.88 7.60 9.74
N TYR A 62 12.61 7.35 8.64
CA TYR A 62 12.90 8.34 7.61
C TYR A 62 12.53 7.80 6.22
N CYS A 63 11.23 7.62 5.98
CA CYS A 63 10.74 7.27 4.66
C CYS A 63 9.69 8.31 4.24
N ASP A 64 10.11 9.21 3.36
CA ASP A 64 9.20 10.18 2.75
C ASP A 64 8.12 9.48 1.94
N ALA A 65 7.02 10.20 1.71
CA ALA A 65 5.96 9.73 0.86
C ALA A 65 6.49 9.53 -0.57
N GLN A 66 6.43 8.30 -1.07
CA GLN A 66 6.87 7.93 -2.41
C GLN A 66 5.74 7.23 -3.17
N ALA A 67 5.89 7.12 -4.49
CA ALA A 67 4.93 6.41 -5.33
C ALA A 67 5.01 4.90 -5.10
N TRP A 68 3.85 4.24 -5.00
CA TRP A 68 3.77 2.80 -4.79
C TRP A 68 2.97 2.11 -5.88
N SER A 69 3.44 0.92 -6.26
CA SER A 69 2.68 -0.06 -7.04
C SER A 69 2.09 -1.11 -6.11
N LEU A 70 0.82 -1.45 -6.34
CA LEU A 70 0.13 -2.49 -5.57
C LEU A 70 0.24 -3.89 -6.22
N GLY A 71 0.76 -3.99 -7.44
CA GLY A 71 0.86 -5.24 -8.19
C GLY A 71 1.93 -6.23 -7.71
N ALA A 72 2.91 -5.77 -6.93
CA ALA A 72 4.06 -6.60 -6.53
C ALA A 72 3.74 -7.60 -5.41
N ARG A 73 2.70 -7.36 -4.62
CA ARG A 73 2.33 -8.16 -3.44
C ARG A 73 0.85 -8.03 -3.16
N GLU A 74 0.31 -8.94 -2.36
CA GLU A 74 -1.05 -8.78 -1.85
C GLU A 74 -1.04 -7.75 -0.73
N TRP A 75 -1.97 -6.80 -0.82
CA TRP A 75 -2.16 -5.75 0.18
C TRP A 75 -3.48 -5.94 0.90
N CYS A 76 -3.43 -5.85 2.22
CA CYS A 76 -4.60 -5.87 3.09
C CYS A 76 -4.65 -4.60 3.93
N ARG A 77 -5.85 -4.05 4.13
CA ARG A 77 -6.06 -2.99 5.11
C ARG A 77 -5.85 -3.54 6.51
N ILE A 78 -5.12 -2.80 7.34
CA ILE A 78 -5.06 -3.04 8.78
C ILE A 78 -5.90 -1.98 9.50
N SER A 79 -6.75 -2.44 10.41
CA SER A 79 -7.40 -1.61 11.43
C SER A 79 -6.38 -1.33 12.53
N GLU A 80 -6.42 -0.16 13.14
CA GLU A 80 -5.71 0.07 14.41
C GLU A 80 -6.27 -0.82 15.53
#